data_AF-A0A7X6QDQ9-F1
#
_entry.id   AF-A0A7X6QDQ9-F1
#
_cell.length_a   1.000
_cell.length_b   1.000
_cell.length_c   1.000
_cell.angle_alpha   90.00
_cell.angle_beta   90.00
_cell.angle_gamma   90.00
#
_symmetry.space_group_name_H-M   'P 1'
#
loop_
_entity.id
_entity.type
_entity.pdbx_description
1 polymer ?
#
loop_
_entity_poly.entity_id
_entity_poly.type
_entity_poly.pdbx_seq_one_letter_code
_entity_poly.pdbx_strand_id
1 'polypeptide(L)'
;MEVITIEWLYVIIGLLAGAMAAWALTAFFYHKGYSKRSRELLVVKQKTEEEALATVGEAIKEGEDRKREILLSVKEEVHKAKIELERDVRERRHELTRERQRIDQKETVLDRRAQSLEDREQNYKDKEAELQTKEYELAEIDARKRAELERVAGMTVQDARDILLEAAGTEYRYDLSLLYKRLEDETKATAAAKAQEIVVSTIQRYASDYVSEATVSVVSLPNEEMKGRIIGREGRNIRTIEQLTGVDLIIDDTPEAVILSSFDPIRREIARLRIEKLVQDGRI
;
A
#
# COMPACT_ATOMS: atom_id res chain seq x y z
N MET A 1 -131.28 64.84 -91.75
CA MET A 1 -129.87 65.30 -91.80
C MET A 1 -129.72 66.33 -90.69
N GLU A 2 -128.56 66.35 -90.03
CA GLU A 2 -128.13 67.32 -88.99
C GLU A 2 -128.70 67.05 -87.57
N VAL A 3 -127.96 66.86 -86.46
CA VAL A 3 -126.53 66.95 -86.10
C VAL A 3 -126.30 66.07 -84.85
N ILE A 4 -125.49 65.01 -84.90
CA ILE A 4 -125.10 64.15 -83.74
C ILE A 4 -123.70 64.54 -83.18
N THR A 5 -123.15 65.68 -83.59
CA THR A 5 -121.72 65.99 -83.37
C THR A 5 -121.39 66.66 -82.03
N ILE A 6 -122.35 66.91 -81.14
CA ILE A 6 -122.11 67.66 -79.88
C ILE A 6 -121.78 66.75 -78.67
N GLU A 7 -122.12 65.46 -78.66
CA GLU A 7 -121.88 64.61 -77.47
C GLU A 7 -120.44 64.09 -77.32
N TRP A 8 -119.71 63.83 -78.40
CA TRP A 8 -118.35 63.25 -78.33
C TRP A 8 -117.27 64.22 -77.82
N LEU A 9 -117.46 65.53 -78.01
CA LEU A 9 -116.49 66.54 -77.58
C LEU A 9 -116.36 66.59 -76.04
N TYR A 10 -117.48 66.49 -75.32
CA TYR A 10 -117.49 66.50 -73.85
C TYR A 10 -116.86 65.23 -73.25
N VAL A 11 -116.99 64.08 -73.91
CA VAL A 11 -116.36 62.82 -73.48
C VAL A 11 -114.83 62.89 -73.59
N ILE A 12 -114.30 63.47 -74.68
CA ILE A 12 -112.86 63.63 -74.89
C ILE A 12 -112.27 64.62 -73.88
N ILE A 13 -112.96 65.73 -73.60
CA ILE A 13 -112.55 66.71 -72.59
C ILE A 13 -112.55 66.07 -71.18
N GLY A 14 -113.56 65.25 -70.86
CA GLY A 14 -113.64 64.52 -69.60
C GLY A 14 -112.50 63.50 -69.42
N LEU A 15 -112.14 62.76 -70.47
CA LEU A 15 -111.02 61.80 -70.46
C LEU A 15 -109.66 62.51 -70.32
N LEU A 16 -109.45 63.64 -71.00
CA LEU A 16 -108.23 64.44 -70.86
C LEU A 16 -108.10 65.05 -69.47
N ALA A 17 -109.20 65.55 -68.90
CA ALA A 17 -109.23 66.05 -67.53
C ALA A 17 -108.95 64.94 -66.51
N GLY A 18 -109.53 63.75 -66.71
CA GLY A 18 -109.27 62.57 -65.87
C GLY A 18 -107.82 62.09 -65.96
N ALA A 19 -107.25 62.05 -67.16
CA ALA A 19 -105.86 61.68 -67.37
C ALA A 19 -104.88 62.71 -66.75
N MET A 20 -105.17 64.01 -66.88
CA MET A 20 -104.38 65.05 -66.20
C MET A 20 -104.50 64.96 -64.68
N ALA A 21 -105.70 64.70 -64.14
CA ALA A 21 -105.89 64.52 -62.71
C ALA A 21 -105.16 63.27 -62.18
N ALA A 22 -105.20 62.16 -62.92
CA ALA A 22 -104.47 60.94 -62.58
C ALA A 22 -102.95 61.12 -62.67
N TRP A 23 -102.44 61.83 -63.68
CA TRP A 23 -101.03 62.17 -63.80
C TRP A 23 -100.57 63.11 -62.68
N ALA A 24 -101.36 64.14 -62.35
CA ALA A 24 -101.09 65.04 -61.24
C ALA A 24 -101.09 64.31 -59.88
N LEU A 25 -102.06 63.41 -59.65
CA LEU A 25 -102.13 62.60 -58.43
C LEU A 25 -100.97 61.63 -58.31
N THR A 26 -100.62 60.91 -59.38
CA THR A 26 -99.47 59.99 -59.37
C THR A 26 -98.15 60.74 -59.19
N ALA A 27 -97.94 61.86 -59.88
CA ALA A 27 -96.76 62.71 -59.68
C ALA A 27 -96.71 63.27 -58.24
N PHE A 28 -97.82 63.71 -57.67
CA PHE A 28 -97.90 64.20 -56.29
C PHE A 28 -97.59 63.10 -55.27
N PHE A 29 -98.16 61.90 -55.43
CA PHE A 29 -97.89 60.77 -54.54
C PHE A 29 -96.45 60.24 -54.68
N TYR A 30 -95.91 60.18 -55.90
CA TYR A 30 -94.52 59.78 -56.12
C TYR A 30 -93.56 60.79 -55.52
N HIS A 31 -93.80 62.10 -55.74
CA HIS A 31 -92.91 63.14 -55.24
C HIS A 31 -92.99 63.30 -53.72
N LYS A 32 -94.18 63.18 -53.12
CA LYS A 32 -94.37 63.28 -51.67
C LYS A 32 -93.98 61.99 -50.92
N GLY A 33 -94.13 60.82 -51.54
CA GLY A 33 -93.82 59.51 -50.95
C GLY A 33 -92.34 59.14 -50.99
N TYR A 34 -91.65 59.37 -52.12
CA TYR A 34 -90.19 59.16 -52.22
C TYR A 34 -89.41 60.24 -51.46
N SER A 35 -89.88 61.48 -51.43
CA SER A 35 -89.22 62.58 -50.71
C SER A 35 -89.06 62.29 -49.22
N LYS A 36 -90.06 61.68 -48.56
CA LYS A 36 -89.99 61.40 -47.12
C LYS A 36 -89.06 60.21 -46.80
N ARG A 37 -89.26 59.06 -47.46
CA ARG A 37 -88.43 57.86 -47.21
C ARG A 37 -86.96 58.05 -47.60
N SER A 38 -86.67 58.73 -48.71
CA SER A 38 -85.27 59.01 -49.09
C SER A 38 -84.60 60.00 -48.13
N ARG A 39 -85.34 60.98 -47.58
CA ARG A 39 -84.80 61.87 -46.52
C ARG A 39 -84.56 61.11 -45.22
N GLU A 40 -85.48 60.25 -44.81
CA GLU A 40 -85.29 59.39 -43.63
C GLU A 40 -84.07 58.47 -43.80
N LEU A 41 -83.88 57.85 -44.97
CA LEU A 41 -82.73 57.00 -45.24
C LEU A 41 -81.41 57.78 -45.20
N LEU A 42 -81.38 59.01 -45.73
CA LEU A 42 -80.22 59.90 -45.67
C LEU A 42 -79.91 60.31 -44.23
N VAL A 43 -80.92 60.64 -43.43
CA VAL A 43 -80.75 60.99 -42.00
C VAL A 43 -80.27 59.78 -41.20
N VAL A 44 -80.81 58.58 -41.47
CA VAL A 44 -80.34 57.34 -40.83
C VAL A 44 -78.90 57.05 -41.24
N LYS A 45 -78.56 57.15 -42.54
CA LYS A 45 -77.19 56.94 -43.02
C LYS A 45 -76.20 57.93 -42.38
N GLN A 46 -76.56 59.21 -42.30
CA GLN A 46 -75.75 60.22 -41.63
C GLN A 46 -75.56 59.92 -40.14
N LYS A 47 -76.63 59.52 -39.44
CA LYS A 47 -76.53 59.11 -38.03
C LYS A 47 -75.66 57.87 -37.85
N THR A 48 -75.79 56.84 -38.70
CA THR A 48 -74.96 55.64 -38.63
C THR A 48 -73.51 55.94 -38.98
N GLU A 49 -73.24 56.84 -39.92
CA GLU A 49 -71.88 57.32 -40.22
C GLU A 49 -71.30 58.10 -39.03
N GLU A 50 -72.09 58.96 -38.39
CA GLU A 50 -71.69 59.72 -37.19
C GLU A 50 -71.44 58.81 -35.98
N GLU A 51 -72.32 57.83 -35.74
CA GLU A 51 -72.17 56.81 -34.70
C GLU A 51 -70.96 55.89 -34.96
N ALA A 52 -70.72 55.51 -36.22
CA ALA A 52 -69.53 54.73 -36.59
C ALA A 52 -68.24 55.53 -36.40
N LEU A 53 -68.23 56.82 -36.78
CA LEU A 53 -67.10 57.72 -36.54
C LEU A 53 -66.86 57.95 -35.03
N ALA A 54 -67.94 58.10 -34.25
CA ALA A 54 -67.86 58.22 -32.80
C ALA A 54 -67.28 56.93 -32.17
N THR A 55 -67.77 55.76 -32.57
CA THR A 55 -67.28 54.46 -32.09
C THR A 55 -65.81 54.23 -32.43
N VAL A 56 -65.39 54.59 -33.66
CA VAL A 56 -63.98 54.52 -34.06
C VAL A 56 -63.14 55.51 -33.26
N GLY A 57 -63.64 56.74 -33.03
CA GLY A 57 -62.97 57.73 -32.20
C GLY A 57 -62.80 57.29 -30.75
N GLU A 58 -63.83 56.69 -30.15
CA GLU A 58 -63.79 56.09 -28.82
C GLU A 58 -62.81 54.92 -28.76
N ALA A 59 -62.82 54.01 -29.73
CA ALA A 59 -61.90 52.88 -29.80
C ALA A 59 -60.43 53.32 -29.95
N ILE A 60 -60.17 54.38 -30.73
CA ILE A 60 -58.82 54.96 -30.85
C ILE A 60 -58.39 55.57 -29.51
N LYS A 61 -59.28 56.33 -28.86
CA LYS A 61 -58.99 56.96 -27.57
C LYS A 61 -58.73 55.92 -26.48
N GLU A 62 -59.57 54.89 -26.40
CA GLU A 62 -59.38 53.78 -25.45
C GLU A 62 -58.07 53.01 -25.75
N GLY A 63 -57.75 52.78 -27.02
CA GLY A 63 -56.48 52.18 -27.43
C GLY A 63 -55.26 53.02 -27.03
N GLU A 64 -55.32 54.35 -27.19
CA GLU A 64 -54.28 55.27 -26.75
C GLU A 64 -54.14 55.31 -25.23
N ASP A 65 -55.25 55.35 -24.50
CA ASP A 65 -55.25 55.37 -23.03
C ASP A 65 -54.70 54.06 -22.48
N ARG A 66 -55.11 52.91 -23.03
CA ARG A 66 -54.58 51.59 -22.66
C ARG A 66 -53.10 51.44 -22.99
N LYS A 67 -52.65 51.97 -24.13
CA LYS A 67 -51.22 52.03 -24.47
C LYS A 67 -50.45 52.87 -23.45
N ARG A 68 -50.97 54.03 -23.04
CA ARG A 68 -50.34 54.87 -22.01
C ARG A 68 -50.28 54.16 -20.66
N GLU A 69 -51.36 53.50 -20.26
CA GLU A 69 -51.42 52.72 -19.01
C GLU A 69 -50.40 51.58 -19.01
N ILE A 70 -50.31 50.80 -20.11
CA ILE A 70 -49.32 49.74 -20.25
C ILE A 70 -47.91 50.32 -20.20
N LEU A 71 -47.62 51.40 -20.93
CA LEU A 71 -46.30 52.03 -20.90
C LEU A 71 -45.92 52.57 -19.52
N LEU A 72 -46.89 53.10 -18.77
CA LEU A 72 -46.67 53.55 -17.39
C LEU A 72 -46.39 52.36 -16.46
N SER A 73 -47.19 51.29 -16.54
CA SER A 73 -46.98 50.08 -15.73
C SER A 73 -45.62 49.44 -15.99
N VAL A 74 -45.22 49.29 -17.26
CA VAL A 74 -43.89 48.79 -17.65
C VAL A 74 -42.79 49.71 -17.13
N LYS A 75 -42.97 51.03 -17.21
CA LYS A 75 -41.99 51.98 -16.69
C LYS A 75 -41.85 51.88 -15.17
N GLU A 76 -42.95 51.67 -14.44
CA GLU A 76 -42.92 51.43 -13.00
C GLU A 76 -42.24 50.11 -12.65
N GLU A 77 -42.53 49.02 -13.36
CA GLU A 77 -41.90 47.72 -13.14
C GLU A 77 -40.39 47.77 -13.44
N VAL A 78 -40.00 48.38 -14.56
CA VAL A 78 -38.59 48.59 -14.90
C VAL A 78 -37.90 49.45 -13.84
N HIS A 79 -38.58 50.48 -13.32
CA HIS A 79 -38.02 51.32 -12.26
C HIS A 79 -37.85 50.54 -10.95
N LYS A 80 -38.85 49.74 -10.55
CA LYS A 80 -38.78 48.87 -9.37
C LYS A 80 -37.65 47.84 -9.50
N ALA A 81 -37.58 47.14 -10.64
CA ALA A 81 -36.51 46.18 -10.93
C ALA A 81 -35.12 46.84 -10.91
N LYS A 82 -35.01 48.08 -11.41
CA LYS A 82 -33.75 48.83 -11.36
C LYS A 82 -33.34 49.16 -9.91
N ILE A 83 -34.28 49.60 -9.07
CA ILE A 83 -34.01 49.90 -7.66
C ILE A 83 -33.57 48.63 -6.90
N GLU A 84 -34.26 47.51 -7.13
CA GLU A 84 -33.91 46.23 -6.52
C GLU A 84 -32.51 45.77 -6.94
N LEU A 85 -32.20 45.83 -8.24
CA LEU A 85 -30.87 45.51 -8.75
C LEU A 85 -29.79 46.42 -8.16
N GLU A 86 -30.04 47.73 -8.07
CA GLU A 86 -29.09 48.69 -7.46
C GLU A 86 -28.87 48.40 -5.96
N ARG A 87 -29.90 47.92 -5.26
CA ARG A 87 -29.79 47.48 -3.87
C ARG A 87 -28.94 46.22 -3.76
N ASP A 88 -29.24 45.20 -4.55
CA ASP A 88 -28.53 43.91 -4.52
C ASP A 88 -27.05 44.08 -4.90
N VAL A 89 -26.75 44.90 -5.93
CA VAL A 89 -25.37 45.23 -6.31
C VAL A 89 -24.65 45.94 -5.18
N ARG A 90 -25.33 46.84 -4.45
CA ARG A 90 -24.74 47.56 -3.31
C ARG A 90 -24.45 46.60 -2.15
N GLU A 91 -25.40 45.75 -1.80
CA GLU A 91 -25.24 44.73 -0.76
C GLU A 91 -24.09 43.80 -1.09
N ARG A 92 -24.05 43.27 -2.32
CA ARG A 92 -22.97 42.39 -2.77
C ARG A 92 -21.61 43.08 -2.77
N ARG A 93 -21.55 44.37 -3.13
CA ARG A 93 -20.32 45.16 -3.06
C ARG A 93 -19.85 45.36 -1.62
N HIS A 94 -20.76 45.54 -0.68
CA HIS A 94 -20.42 45.63 0.74
C HIS A 94 -19.91 44.29 1.29
N GLU A 95 -20.56 43.18 0.94
CA GLU A 95 -20.10 41.83 1.30
C GLU A 95 -18.69 41.55 0.79
N LEU A 96 -18.45 41.78 -0.51
CA LEU A 96 -17.14 41.59 -1.13
C LEU A 96 -16.06 42.46 -0.48
N THR A 97 -16.41 43.68 -0.08
CA THR A 97 -15.46 44.58 0.62
C THR A 97 -15.10 44.03 2.00
N ARG A 98 -16.08 43.51 2.74
CA ARG A 98 -15.86 42.89 4.05
C ARG A 98 -15.02 41.62 3.95
N GLU A 99 -15.29 40.79 2.94
CA GLU A 99 -14.48 39.58 2.68
C GLU A 99 -13.04 39.94 2.32
N ARG A 100 -12.83 40.93 1.43
CA ARG A 100 -11.49 41.43 1.11
C ARG A 100 -10.74 41.92 2.34
N GLN A 101 -11.38 42.70 3.20
CA GLN A 101 -10.75 43.15 4.46
C GLN A 101 -10.37 41.99 5.37
N ARG A 102 -11.21 40.95 5.47
CA ARG A 102 -10.87 39.74 6.25
C ARG A 102 -9.70 38.97 5.64
N ILE A 103 -9.61 38.91 4.31
CA ILE A 103 -8.50 38.25 3.60
C ILE A 103 -7.20 39.03 3.82
N ASP A 104 -7.21 40.35 3.63
CA ASP A 104 -6.05 41.23 3.84
C ASP A 104 -5.50 41.16 5.29
N GLN A 105 -6.41 41.10 6.28
CA GLN A 105 -6.03 40.86 7.67
C GLN A 105 -5.38 39.49 7.87
N LYS A 106 -5.90 38.44 7.23
CA LYS A 106 -5.31 37.09 7.31
C LYS A 106 -3.95 37.02 6.63
N GLU A 107 -3.80 37.65 5.46
CA GLU A 107 -2.53 37.74 4.74
C GLU A 107 -1.48 38.45 5.60
N THR A 108 -1.81 39.61 6.17
CA THR A 108 -0.91 40.33 7.08
C THR A 108 -0.48 39.48 8.29
N VAL A 109 -1.41 38.69 8.86
CA VAL A 109 -1.08 37.79 9.99
C VAL A 109 -0.20 36.63 9.53
N LEU A 110 -0.44 36.08 8.34
CA LEU A 110 0.38 35.01 7.78
C LEU A 110 1.79 35.51 7.46
N ASP A 111 1.94 36.69 6.87
CA ASP A 111 3.24 37.29 6.56
C ASP A 111 4.06 37.53 7.83
N ARG A 112 3.44 38.04 8.89
CA ARG A 112 4.11 38.20 10.20
C ARG A 112 4.54 36.86 10.80
N ARG A 113 3.73 35.81 10.64
CA ARG A 113 4.09 34.47 11.11
C ARG A 113 5.22 33.87 10.29
N ALA A 114 5.21 34.07 8.98
CA ALA A 114 6.28 33.63 8.08
C ALA A 114 7.60 34.29 8.47
N GLN A 115 7.62 35.62 8.62
CA GLN A 115 8.81 36.34 9.06
C GLN A 115 9.31 35.84 10.43
N SER A 116 8.40 35.67 11.40
CA SER A 116 8.79 35.15 12.72
C SER A 116 9.34 33.72 12.67
N LEU A 117 8.89 32.89 11.72
CA LEU A 117 9.42 31.54 11.53
C LEU A 117 10.80 31.57 10.88
N GLU A 118 11.01 32.42 9.88
CA GLU A 118 12.31 32.65 9.25
C GLU A 118 13.34 33.15 10.26
N ASP A 119 12.99 34.14 11.09
CA ASP A 119 13.87 34.66 12.14
C ASP A 119 14.26 33.57 13.16
N ARG A 120 13.29 32.69 13.51
CA ARG A 120 13.55 31.55 14.41
C ARG A 120 14.43 30.51 13.75
N GLU A 121 14.21 30.20 12.48
CA GLU A 121 15.03 29.26 11.72
C GLU A 121 16.47 29.75 11.64
N GLN A 122 16.68 31.02 11.35
CA GLN A 122 18.02 31.62 11.33
C GLN A 122 18.69 31.53 12.70
N ASN A 123 17.98 31.87 13.79
CA ASN A 123 18.51 31.75 15.15
C ASN A 123 18.88 30.30 15.50
N TYR A 124 18.09 29.31 15.07
CA TYR A 124 18.44 27.91 15.28
C TYR A 124 19.67 27.49 14.49
N LYS A 125 19.81 27.93 13.23
CA LYS A 125 21.01 27.68 12.41
C LYS A 125 22.26 28.29 13.05
N ASP A 126 22.17 29.52 13.54
CA ASP A 126 23.29 30.20 14.21
C ASP A 126 23.70 29.45 15.49
N LYS A 127 22.72 29.02 16.29
CA LYS A 127 22.97 28.21 17.50
C LYS A 127 23.55 26.84 17.20
N GLU A 128 23.11 26.20 16.12
CA GLU A 128 23.64 24.90 15.68
C GLU A 128 25.12 25.04 15.28
N ALA A 129 25.46 26.09 14.52
CA ALA A 129 26.85 26.40 14.16
C ALA A 129 27.72 26.72 15.39
N GLU A 130 27.18 27.45 16.37
CA GLU A 130 27.87 27.73 17.64
C GLU A 130 28.11 26.44 18.44
N LEU A 131 27.10 25.57 18.52
CA LEU A 131 27.21 24.28 19.21
C LEU A 131 28.25 23.37 18.56
N GLN A 132 28.25 23.26 17.23
CA GLN A 132 29.25 22.49 16.51
C GLN A 132 30.67 23.01 16.79
N THR A 133 30.85 24.33 16.79
CA THR A 133 32.14 24.94 17.12
C THR A 133 32.58 24.58 18.55
N LYS A 134 31.67 24.67 19.52
CA LYS A 134 31.93 24.28 20.91
C LYS A 134 32.24 22.79 21.07
N GLU A 135 31.59 21.92 20.30
CA GLU A 135 31.89 20.49 20.29
C GLU A 135 33.31 20.21 19.80
N TYR A 136 33.76 20.89 18.73
CA TYR A 136 35.14 20.80 18.26
C TYR A 136 36.14 21.31 19.29
N GLU A 137 35.88 22.47 19.91
CA GLU A 137 36.74 23.03 20.96
C GLU A 137 36.82 22.11 22.18
N LEU A 138 35.69 21.52 22.61
CA LEU A 138 35.66 20.56 23.71
C LEU A 138 36.46 19.30 23.39
N ALA A 139 36.31 18.76 22.18
CA ALA A 139 37.08 17.61 21.74
C ALA A 139 38.59 17.90 21.72
N GLU A 140 39.00 19.11 21.29
CA GLU A 140 40.40 19.54 21.32
C GLU A 140 40.92 19.72 22.76
N ILE A 141 40.12 20.31 23.65
CA ILE A 141 40.45 20.46 25.07
C ILE A 141 40.62 19.09 25.73
N ASP A 142 39.72 18.14 25.48
CA ASP A 142 39.81 16.79 26.03
C ASP A 142 41.03 16.04 25.50
N ALA A 143 41.35 16.19 24.21
CA ALA A 143 42.58 15.63 23.63
C ALA A 143 43.83 16.22 24.30
N ARG A 144 43.89 17.55 24.49
CA ARG A 144 44.99 18.23 25.19
C ARG A 144 45.10 17.81 26.65
N LYS A 145 43.98 17.69 27.37
CA LYS A 145 43.95 17.20 28.75
C LYS A 145 44.50 15.79 28.85
N ARG A 146 44.12 14.88 27.94
CA ARG A 146 44.66 13.51 27.91
C ARG A 146 46.17 13.52 27.68
N ALA A 147 46.65 14.25 26.68
CA ALA A 147 48.07 14.35 26.39
C ALA A 147 48.87 14.94 27.58
N GLU A 148 48.32 15.96 28.24
CA GLU A 148 48.98 16.58 29.39
C GLU A 148 48.95 15.68 30.64
N LEU A 149 47.86 14.93 30.86
CA LEU A 149 47.80 13.91 31.91
C LEU A 149 48.82 12.78 31.66
N GLU A 150 48.96 12.30 30.42
CA GLU A 150 50.00 11.35 30.04
C GLU A 150 51.40 11.91 30.29
N ARG A 151 51.63 13.20 29.95
CA ARG A 151 52.91 13.88 30.18
C ARG A 151 53.24 14.06 31.67
N VAL A 152 52.28 14.51 32.48
CA VAL A 152 52.45 14.79 33.91
C VAL A 152 52.57 13.49 34.71
N ALA A 153 51.83 12.46 34.34
CA ALA A 153 51.96 11.15 34.95
C ALA A 153 53.35 10.55 34.67
N GLY A 154 54.01 10.91 33.55
CA GLY A 154 55.27 10.31 33.13
C GLY A 154 55.14 8.83 32.77
N MET A 155 53.90 8.38 32.59
CA MET A 155 53.47 7.01 32.33
C MET A 155 52.28 7.10 31.39
N THR A 156 52.24 6.20 30.40
CA THR A 156 51.09 6.08 29.50
C THR A 156 49.87 5.57 30.27
N VAL A 157 48.67 5.72 29.70
CA VAL A 157 47.43 5.13 30.27
C VAL A 157 47.59 3.62 30.52
N GLN A 158 48.37 2.96 29.66
CA GLN A 158 48.70 1.55 29.78
C GLN A 158 49.56 1.27 31.03
N ASP A 159 50.61 2.08 31.24
CA ASP A 159 51.50 1.94 32.39
C ASP A 159 50.76 2.20 33.71
N ALA A 160 49.86 3.19 33.75
CA ALA A 160 49.03 3.47 34.93
C ALA A 160 48.07 2.31 35.25
N ARG A 161 47.52 1.66 34.21
CA ARG A 161 46.69 0.45 34.36
C ARG A 161 47.50 -0.73 34.88
N ASP A 162 48.72 -0.93 34.40
CA ASP A 162 49.58 -2.04 34.82
C ASP A 162 50.03 -1.88 36.27
N ILE A 163 50.38 -0.66 36.70
CA ILE A 163 50.69 -0.35 38.11
C ILE A 163 49.47 -0.58 39.01
N LEU A 164 48.27 -0.18 38.57
CA LEU A 164 47.04 -0.42 39.33
C LEU A 164 46.76 -1.93 39.46
N LEU A 165 46.96 -2.69 38.39
CA LEU A 165 46.81 -4.15 38.39
C LEU A 165 47.85 -4.83 39.28
N GLU A 166 49.08 -4.33 39.32
CA GLU A 166 50.15 -4.84 40.18
C GLU A 166 49.90 -4.51 41.66
N ALA A 167 49.43 -3.29 41.96
CA ALA A 167 49.02 -2.89 43.30
C ALA A 167 47.82 -3.72 43.80
N ALA A 168 46.78 -3.88 42.96
CA ALA A 168 45.64 -4.75 43.26
C ALA A 168 46.07 -6.21 43.40
N GLY A 169 47.00 -6.69 42.56
CA GLY A 169 47.60 -8.01 42.68
C GLY A 169 48.32 -8.23 44.02
N THR A 170 48.93 -7.17 44.56
CA THR A 170 49.62 -7.20 45.85
C THR A 170 48.65 -7.12 47.03
N GLU A 171 47.61 -6.29 46.92
CA GLU A 171 46.57 -6.10 47.95
C GLU A 171 45.67 -7.34 48.08
N TYR A 172 45.22 -7.89 46.96
CA TYR A 172 44.33 -9.06 46.89
C TYR A 172 45.08 -10.37 46.67
N ARG A 173 46.38 -10.41 46.97
CA ARG A 173 47.24 -11.57 46.69
C ARG A 173 46.72 -12.87 47.31
N TYR A 174 46.11 -12.77 48.50
CA TYR A 174 45.48 -13.89 49.17
C TYR A 174 44.23 -14.39 48.43
N ASP A 175 43.32 -13.49 48.07
CA ASP A 175 42.08 -13.82 47.36
C ASP A 175 42.35 -14.38 45.95
N LEU A 176 43.34 -13.81 45.26
CA LEU A 176 43.81 -14.31 43.97
C LEU A 176 44.44 -15.70 44.09
N SER A 177 45.19 -15.98 45.16
CA SER A 177 45.75 -17.31 45.41
C SER A 177 44.64 -18.35 45.63
N LEU A 178 43.57 -17.97 46.34
CA LEU A 178 42.42 -18.83 46.57
C LEU A 178 41.64 -19.11 45.28
N LEU A 179 41.46 -18.08 44.44
CA LEU A 179 40.83 -18.22 43.13
C LEU A 179 41.66 -19.11 42.20
N TYR A 180 42.98 -18.89 42.14
CA TYR A 180 43.90 -19.73 41.37
C TYR A 180 43.84 -21.18 41.80
N LYS A 181 43.78 -21.44 43.11
CA LYS A 181 43.69 -22.81 43.63
C LYS A 181 42.40 -23.49 43.19
N ARG A 182 41.25 -22.80 43.24
CA ARG A 182 39.98 -23.34 42.73
C ARG A 182 40.03 -23.64 41.24
N LEU A 183 40.55 -22.71 40.44
CA LEU A 183 40.72 -22.90 38.99
C LEU A 183 41.63 -24.08 38.68
N GLU A 184 42.73 -24.24 39.41
CA GLU A 184 43.65 -25.37 39.27
C GLU A 184 42.95 -26.70 39.59
N ASP A 185 42.19 -26.76 40.69
CA ASP A 185 41.50 -27.98 41.11
C ASP A 185 40.37 -28.37 40.13
N GLU A 186 39.62 -27.39 39.62
CA GLU A 186 38.61 -27.59 38.57
C GLU A 186 39.23 -28.08 37.25
N THR A 187 40.37 -27.50 36.87
CA THR A 187 41.12 -27.90 35.68
C THR A 187 41.66 -29.33 35.82
N LYS A 188 42.16 -29.70 37.01
CA LYS A 188 42.62 -31.08 37.27
C LYS A 188 41.46 -32.08 37.23
N ALA A 189 40.31 -31.74 37.80
CA ALA A 189 39.13 -32.60 37.79
C ALA A 189 38.61 -32.82 36.35
N THR A 190 38.50 -31.76 35.55
CA THR A 190 38.08 -31.85 34.14
C THR A 190 39.09 -32.61 33.29
N ALA A 191 40.40 -32.39 33.48
CA ALA A 191 41.44 -33.14 32.79
C ALA A 191 41.39 -34.64 33.12
N ALA A 192 41.18 -35.00 34.40
CA ALA A 192 41.08 -36.39 34.82
C ALA A 192 39.86 -37.09 34.21
N ALA A 193 38.69 -36.44 34.20
CA ALA A 193 37.49 -36.96 33.58
C ALA A 193 37.69 -37.19 32.06
N LYS A 194 38.30 -36.22 31.38
CA LYS A 194 38.57 -36.30 29.94
C LYS A 194 39.60 -37.37 29.59
N ALA A 195 40.62 -37.56 30.43
CA ALA A 195 41.59 -38.64 30.27
C ALA A 195 40.93 -40.02 30.40
N GLN A 196 40.04 -40.20 31.38
CA GLN A 196 39.28 -41.45 31.53
C GLN A 196 38.38 -41.71 30.33
N GLU A 197 37.68 -40.70 29.82
CA GLU A 197 36.86 -40.81 28.62
C GLU A 197 37.68 -41.25 27.39
N ILE A 198 38.86 -40.66 27.19
CA ILE A 198 39.77 -41.01 26.09
C ILE A 198 40.24 -42.47 26.24
N VAL A 199 40.63 -42.90 27.44
CA VAL A 199 41.07 -44.28 27.67
C VAL A 199 39.95 -45.28 27.40
N VAL A 200 38.75 -45.04 27.95
CA VAL A 200 37.60 -45.92 27.76
C VAL A 200 37.22 -46.00 26.28
N SER A 201 37.13 -44.87 25.58
CA SER A 201 36.79 -44.85 24.15
C SER A 201 37.84 -45.53 23.28
N THR A 202 39.12 -45.42 23.65
CA THR A 202 40.22 -46.13 22.98
C THR A 202 40.08 -47.64 23.18
N ILE A 203 39.88 -48.10 24.41
CA ILE A 203 39.68 -49.52 24.71
C ILE A 203 38.48 -50.08 23.93
N GLN A 204 37.34 -49.38 23.97
CA GLN A 204 36.12 -49.80 23.26
C GLN A 204 36.34 -49.92 21.75
N ARG A 205 37.17 -49.04 21.16
CA ARG A 205 37.43 -49.03 19.72
C ARG A 205 38.38 -50.14 19.27
N TYR A 206 39.41 -50.47 20.07
CA TYR A 206 40.47 -51.42 19.66
C TYR A 206 40.31 -52.83 20.23
N ALA A 207 39.44 -53.04 21.23
CA ALA A 207 39.27 -54.34 21.87
C ALA A 207 38.82 -55.45 20.90
N SER A 208 37.94 -55.14 19.94
CA SER A 208 37.41 -56.14 18.99
C SER A 208 38.48 -56.64 18.00
N ASP A 209 39.29 -55.72 17.47
CA ASP A 209 40.31 -56.03 16.47
C ASP A 209 41.48 -56.78 17.10
N TYR A 210 41.92 -56.36 18.30
CA TYR A 210 43.03 -57.02 19.00
C TYR A 210 42.68 -58.45 19.45
N VAL A 211 41.45 -58.71 19.92
CA VAL A 211 41.03 -60.06 20.32
C VAL A 211 41.01 -61.02 19.14
N SER A 212 40.66 -60.54 17.94
CA SER A 212 40.59 -61.38 16.73
C SER A 212 41.99 -61.77 16.22
N GLU A 213 42.93 -60.82 16.16
CA GLU A 213 44.33 -61.10 15.81
C GLU A 213 45.05 -61.94 16.87
N ALA A 214 44.72 -61.74 18.15
CA ALA A 214 45.39 -62.43 19.25
C ALA A 214 44.90 -63.86 19.50
N THR A 215 43.80 -64.35 18.87
CA THR A 215 43.20 -65.67 19.17
C THR A 215 43.28 -66.69 18.02
N VAL A 216 43.55 -66.26 16.79
CA VAL A 216 43.49 -67.13 15.60
C VAL A 216 44.81 -67.09 14.80
N SER A 217 45.23 -68.22 14.25
CA SER A 217 46.36 -68.31 13.32
C SER A 217 46.07 -69.31 12.22
N VAL A 218 46.40 -68.96 10.98
CA VAL A 218 46.12 -69.79 9.79
C VAL A 218 47.41 -70.51 9.38
N VAL A 219 47.30 -71.81 9.11
CA VAL A 219 48.40 -72.62 8.56
C VAL A 219 48.05 -73.07 7.16
N SER A 220 48.88 -72.70 6.19
CA SER A 220 48.75 -73.14 4.79
C SER A 220 49.32 -74.54 4.62
N LEU A 221 48.57 -75.41 3.94
CA LEU A 221 48.94 -76.78 3.61
C LEU A 221 49.28 -76.88 2.11
N PRO A 222 50.27 -77.70 1.72
CA PRO A 222 50.74 -77.77 0.34
C PRO A 222 49.76 -78.49 -0.61
N ASN A 223 48.84 -79.31 -0.09
CA ASN A 223 47.78 -79.97 -0.85
C ASN A 223 46.66 -80.48 0.08
N GLU A 224 45.53 -80.85 -0.51
CA GLU A 224 44.36 -81.38 0.21
C GLU A 224 44.59 -82.77 0.81
N GLU A 225 45.50 -83.56 0.24
CA GLU A 225 45.93 -84.85 0.80
C GLU A 225 46.55 -84.68 2.19
N MET A 226 47.38 -83.65 2.40
CA MET A 226 47.96 -83.32 3.70
C MET A 226 46.89 -82.86 4.71
N LYS A 227 45.85 -82.15 4.27
CA LYS A 227 44.67 -81.82 5.11
C LYS A 227 43.99 -83.09 5.60
N GLY A 228 43.77 -84.07 4.71
CA GLY A 228 43.22 -85.39 5.05
C GLY A 228 44.06 -86.17 6.06
N ARG A 229 45.40 -86.08 5.97
CA ARG A 229 46.32 -86.75 6.90
C ARG A 229 46.38 -86.08 8.27
N ILE A 230 46.25 -84.75 8.35
CA ILE A 230 46.11 -84.02 9.62
C ILE A 230 44.82 -84.39 10.34
N ILE A 231 43.72 -84.62 9.61
CA ILE A 231 42.47 -85.10 10.21
C ILE A 231 42.64 -86.54 10.71
N GLY A 232 43.17 -87.42 9.86
CA GLY A 232 43.28 -88.85 10.12
C GLY A 232 41.92 -89.57 10.05
N ARG A 233 41.93 -90.91 10.05
CA ARG A 233 40.69 -91.70 10.03
C ARG A 233 39.86 -91.40 11.29
N GLU A 234 38.60 -91.00 11.09
CA GLU A 234 37.66 -90.59 12.15
C GLU A 234 38.12 -89.39 13.01
N GLY A 235 39.00 -88.53 12.49
CA GLY A 235 39.48 -87.36 13.23
C GLY A 235 40.47 -87.71 14.35
N ARG A 236 41.07 -88.91 14.31
CA ARG A 236 41.98 -89.36 15.37
C ARG A 236 43.23 -88.48 15.48
N ASN A 237 43.78 -88.03 14.35
CA ASN A 237 45.01 -87.24 14.35
C ASN A 237 44.74 -85.82 14.86
N ILE A 238 43.68 -85.17 14.37
CA ILE A 238 43.29 -83.83 14.83
C ILE A 238 43.04 -83.80 16.34
N ARG A 239 42.24 -84.73 16.89
CA ARG A 239 41.99 -84.80 18.34
C ARG A 239 43.26 -85.04 19.14
N THR A 240 44.19 -85.84 18.61
CA THR A 240 45.48 -86.10 19.28
C THR A 240 46.34 -84.84 19.29
N ILE A 241 46.40 -84.10 18.17
CA ILE A 241 47.11 -82.83 18.08
C ILE A 241 46.48 -81.80 19.02
N GLU A 242 45.15 -81.68 19.04
CA GLU A 242 44.41 -80.78 19.94
C GLU A 242 44.69 -81.11 21.41
N GLN A 243 44.64 -82.38 21.80
CA GLN A 243 44.93 -82.81 23.18
C GLN A 243 46.39 -82.56 23.59
N LEU A 244 47.34 -82.77 22.67
CA LEU A 244 48.78 -82.58 22.96
C LEU A 244 49.19 -81.11 22.99
N THR A 245 48.60 -80.28 22.12
CA THR A 245 48.94 -78.86 22.01
C THR A 245 48.06 -77.95 22.86
N GLY A 246 46.85 -78.39 23.21
CA GLY A 246 45.85 -77.58 23.89
C GLY A 246 45.34 -76.42 23.03
N VAL A 247 45.34 -76.60 21.71
CA VAL A 247 44.89 -75.64 20.69
C VAL A 247 43.81 -76.33 19.88
N ASP A 248 42.70 -75.64 19.61
CA ASP A 248 41.62 -76.17 18.80
C ASP A 248 41.94 -75.99 17.32
N LEU A 249 41.79 -77.05 16.52
CA LEU A 249 42.02 -77.03 15.08
C LEU A 249 40.65 -76.94 14.39
N ILE A 250 40.36 -75.80 13.79
CA ILE A 250 39.13 -75.57 13.04
C ILE A 250 39.40 -75.90 11.57
N ILE A 251 38.63 -76.84 11.04
CA ILE A 251 38.67 -77.22 9.64
C ILE A 251 37.41 -76.70 8.97
N ASP A 252 37.60 -75.76 8.06
CA ASP A 252 36.52 -75.12 7.31
C ASP A 252 36.62 -75.47 5.80
N ASP A 253 35.67 -74.99 5.01
CA ASP A 253 35.55 -75.15 3.56
C ASP A 253 36.69 -74.45 2.77
N THR A 254 37.62 -73.79 3.45
CA THR A 254 38.80 -73.19 2.83
C THR A 254 39.75 -74.29 2.34
N PRO A 255 40.03 -74.39 1.02
CA PRO A 255 40.98 -75.36 0.49
C PRO A 255 42.39 -75.05 1.01
N GLU A 256 43.19 -76.10 1.23
CA GLU A 256 44.62 -75.95 1.53
C GLU A 256 44.98 -75.15 2.80
N ALA A 257 44.05 -74.98 3.76
CA ALA A 257 44.35 -74.32 5.03
C ALA A 257 43.65 -74.97 6.23
N VAL A 258 44.27 -74.84 7.41
CA VAL A 258 43.70 -75.20 8.73
C VAL A 258 43.87 -74.01 9.67
N ILE A 259 42.84 -73.74 10.45
CA ILE A 259 42.79 -72.60 11.37
C ILE A 259 43.08 -73.11 12.79
N LEU A 260 44.04 -72.49 13.46
CA LEU A 260 44.36 -72.75 14.86
C LEU A 260 43.69 -71.69 15.73
N SER A 261 42.87 -72.12 16.68
CA SER A 261 42.23 -71.24 17.66
C SER A 261 42.73 -71.56 19.06
N SER A 262 43.24 -70.55 19.76
CA SER A 262 43.58 -70.66 21.19
C SER A 262 43.71 -69.28 21.82
N PHE A 263 43.32 -69.17 23.09
CA PHE A 263 43.50 -67.96 23.90
C PHE A 263 44.95 -67.75 24.34
N ASP A 264 45.81 -68.78 24.26
CA ASP A 264 47.23 -68.70 24.63
C ASP A 264 48.10 -68.55 23.36
N PRO A 265 48.69 -67.35 23.11
CA PRO A 265 49.46 -67.11 21.89
C PRO A 265 50.73 -67.95 21.82
N ILE A 266 51.30 -68.35 22.96
CA ILE A 266 52.50 -69.19 23.00
C ILE A 266 52.15 -70.61 22.55
N ARG A 267 51.04 -71.17 23.07
CA ARG A 267 50.57 -72.50 22.64
C ARG A 267 50.18 -72.52 21.18
N ARG A 268 49.48 -71.48 20.70
CA ARG A 268 49.10 -71.37 19.29
C ARG A 268 50.31 -71.33 18.37
N GLU A 269 51.33 -70.56 18.73
CA GLU A 269 52.55 -70.44 17.94
C GLU A 269 53.38 -71.74 17.96
N ILE A 270 53.45 -72.41 19.11
CA ILE A 270 54.06 -73.74 19.20
C ILE A 270 53.29 -74.73 18.31
N ALA A 271 51.95 -74.76 18.38
CA ALA A 271 51.12 -75.63 17.55
C ALA A 271 51.34 -75.35 16.05
N ARG A 272 51.36 -74.07 15.65
CA ARG A 272 51.64 -73.65 14.27
C ARG A 272 52.98 -74.20 13.77
N LEU A 273 54.06 -73.94 14.50
CA LEU A 273 55.40 -74.39 14.13
C LEU A 273 55.50 -75.92 14.07
N ARG A 274 54.80 -76.63 14.96
CA ARG A 274 54.78 -78.10 14.96
C ARG A 274 54.02 -78.65 13.76
N ILE A 275 52.88 -78.06 13.42
CA ILE A 275 52.09 -78.47 12.25
C ILE A 275 52.86 -78.18 10.97
N GLU A 276 53.46 -77.00 10.83
CA GLU A 276 54.32 -76.66 9.68
C GLU A 276 55.45 -77.67 9.50
N LYS A 277 56.10 -78.07 10.59
CA LYS A 277 57.16 -79.06 10.55
C LYS A 277 56.66 -80.46 10.17
N LEU A 278 55.52 -80.90 10.73
CA LEU A 278 54.90 -82.19 10.36
C LEU A 278 54.49 -82.21 8.88
N VAL A 279 54.03 -81.08 8.36
CA VAL A 279 53.66 -80.91 6.95
C VAL A 279 54.89 -80.98 6.05
N GLN A 280 55.99 -80.32 6.42
CA GLN A 280 57.26 -80.39 5.68
C GLN A 280 57.88 -81.79 5.70
N ASP A 281 57.84 -82.49 6.85
CA ASP A 281 58.39 -83.83 7.00
C ASP A 281 57.53 -84.91 6.31
N GLY A 282 56.29 -84.60 5.93
CA GLY A 282 55.37 -85.49 5.22
C GLY A 282 54.93 -86.73 6.02
N ARG A 283 55.22 -86.76 7.32
CA ARG A 283 54.88 -87.84 8.26
C ARG A 283 54.00 -87.28 9.37
N ILE A 284 52.69 -87.45 9.20
CA ILE A 284 51.64 -87.11 10.16
C ILE A 284 51.02 -88.40 10.70
#